data_AF-A0A9R1WBT2-F1
#
_entry.id   AF-A0A9R1WBT2-F1
#
_cell.length_a   1.000
_cell.length_b   1.000
_cell.length_c   1.000
_cell.angle_alpha   90.00
_cell.angle_beta   90.00
_cell.angle_gamma   90.00
#
_symmetry.space_group_name_H-M   'P 1'
#
loop_
_entity.id
_entity.type
_entity.pdbx_description
1 polymer ?
#
loop_
_entity_poly.entity_id
_entity_poly.type
_entity_poly.pdbx_seq_one_letter_code
_entity_poly.pdbx_strand_id
1 'polypeptide(L)'
;MDTSLRYGGESRALRIATNKNPPTVKYAGDVSALKIHAKQKLQIDSNTLLQLSGELDTGTGLPTFLCALVRHSYPTLSASLGAGLHYDKNENLHCTLRGKKAYPVSFNRDVNFVLKGRCNIDQELTQPTPQGALELVWNMLDFQKDQDVRLKLGMEIVDKIPYVQVRENNWTFNVDINGRWNVRYHL
;
A
#
# COMPACT_ATOMS: atom_id res chain seq x y z
N MET A 1 -12.94 1.38 -11.53
CA MET A 1 -11.57 1.92 -11.61
C MET A 1 -11.30 2.61 -10.29
N ASP A 2 -10.29 2.14 -9.55
CA ASP A 2 -9.88 2.74 -8.28
C ASP A 2 -8.73 3.72 -8.57
N THR A 3 -8.93 5.01 -8.30
CA THR A 3 -7.90 6.03 -8.48
C THR A 3 -7.46 6.56 -7.12
N SER A 4 -6.17 6.85 -6.96
CA SER A 4 -5.68 7.44 -5.72
C SER A 4 -4.55 8.43 -5.96
N LEU A 5 -4.56 9.50 -5.19
CA LEU A 5 -3.47 10.44 -5.06
C LEU A 5 -2.55 10.00 -3.92
N ARG A 6 -1.24 10.01 -4.15
CA ARG A 6 -0.25 9.64 -3.12
C ARG A 6 0.74 10.77 -2.94
N TYR A 7 1.00 11.08 -1.68
CA TYR A 7 2.00 12.05 -1.26
C TYR A 7 2.79 11.49 -0.09
N GLY A 8 4.10 11.68 -0.05
CA GLY A 8 4.92 11.15 1.03
C GLY A 8 6.33 11.72 1.02
N GLY A 9 7.04 11.51 2.12
CA GLY A 9 8.39 12.02 2.30
C GLY A 9 9.07 11.43 3.53
N GLU A 10 10.26 11.93 3.83
CA GLU A 10 11.00 11.61 5.06
C GLU A 10 10.63 12.59 6.18
N SER A 11 11.00 12.28 7.43
CA SER A 11 10.68 13.10 8.61
C SER A 11 11.09 14.56 8.47
N ARG A 12 12.16 14.85 7.72
CA ARG A 12 12.62 16.23 7.45
C ARG A 12 11.62 17.07 6.65
N ALA A 13 10.70 16.45 5.91
CA ALA A 13 9.67 17.12 5.10
C ALA A 13 8.44 17.57 5.93
N LEU A 14 8.27 17.02 7.14
CA LEU A 14 7.23 17.45 8.10
C LEU A 14 7.83 18.45 9.07
N ARG A 15 7.88 19.74 8.69
CA ARG A 15 8.22 20.82 9.62
C ARG A 15 6.94 21.41 10.21
N ILE A 16 6.75 21.28 11.52
CA ILE A 16 5.71 22.00 12.25
C ILE A 16 6.28 23.39 12.57
N ALA A 17 5.75 24.43 11.94
CA ALA A 17 6.09 25.81 12.30
C ALA A 17 5.29 26.20 13.54
N THR A 18 5.93 26.15 14.72
CA THR A 18 5.29 26.42 16.02
C THR A 18 5.04 27.90 16.31
N ASN A 19 5.47 28.81 15.44
CA ASN A 19 5.42 30.27 15.69
C ASN A 19 4.15 30.99 15.18
N LYS A 20 3.13 30.29 14.66
CA LYS A 20 1.85 30.91 14.27
C LYS A 20 0.68 30.03 14.70
N ASN A 21 -0.28 30.62 15.43
CA ASN A 21 -1.55 29.97 15.78
C ASN A 21 -2.59 30.21 14.67
N PRO A 22 -3.38 29.18 14.27
CA PRO A 22 -3.24 27.78 14.64
C PRO A 22 -2.01 27.15 13.94
N PRO A 23 -1.41 26.09 14.51
CA PRO A 23 -0.28 25.42 13.90
C PRO A 23 -0.66 24.86 12.52
N THR A 24 -0.40 25.64 11.47
CA THR A 24 -0.47 25.14 10.10
C THR A 24 0.75 24.27 9.84
N VAL A 25 0.52 22.99 9.56
CA VAL A 25 1.54 22.10 8.98
C VAL A 25 1.86 22.66 7.59
N LYS A 26 2.96 23.41 7.48
CA LYS A 26 3.49 23.89 6.21
C LYS A 26 4.58 22.94 5.77
N TYR A 27 4.31 22.20 4.71
CA TYR A 27 5.25 21.26 4.12
C TYR A 27 6.37 22.04 3.44
N ALA A 28 7.58 21.93 3.98
CA ALA A 28 8.80 22.48 3.43
C ALA A 28 9.73 21.31 3.12
N GLY A 29 9.76 20.88 1.86
CA GLY A 29 10.63 19.83 1.37
C GLY A 29 10.64 19.82 -0.16
N ASP A 30 11.82 19.68 -0.73
CA ASP A 30 12.17 19.84 -2.16
C ASP A 30 11.60 18.75 -3.11
N VAL A 31 10.48 18.12 -2.76
CA VAL A 31 9.85 17.04 -3.55
C VAL A 31 8.46 17.49 -3.99
N SER A 32 8.43 18.31 -5.04
CA SER A 32 7.25 19.01 -5.56
C SER A 32 6.37 18.19 -6.50
N ALA A 33 6.51 16.85 -6.52
CA ALA A 33 5.80 16.01 -7.49
C ALA A 33 4.76 15.09 -6.83
N LEU A 34 3.51 15.26 -7.25
CA LEU A 34 2.40 14.38 -6.90
C LEU A 34 2.48 13.10 -7.75
N LYS A 35 2.12 11.96 -7.18
CA LYS A 35 2.00 10.71 -7.94
C LYS A 35 0.54 10.30 -8.07
N ILE A 36 0.10 10.14 -9.31
CA ILE A 36 -1.24 9.66 -9.64
C ILE A 36 -1.15 8.17 -9.84
N HIS A 37 -1.88 7.40 -9.02
CA HIS A 37 -1.91 5.95 -9.13
C HIS A 37 -3.30 5.47 -9.53
N ALA A 38 -3.38 4.82 -10.67
CA ALA A 38 -4.61 4.22 -11.19
C ALA A 38 -4.56 2.69 -11.05
N LYS A 39 -5.69 2.11 -10.67
CA LYS A 39 -5.82 0.67 -10.47
C LYS A 39 -7.16 0.16 -10.99
N GLN A 40 -7.11 -0.79 -11.90
CA GLN A 40 -8.31 -1.48 -12.39
C GLN A 40 -8.27 -2.94 -11.95
N LYS A 41 -9.42 -3.44 -11.52
CA LYS A 41 -9.64 -4.82 -11.10
C LYS A 41 -10.70 -5.41 -12.03
N LEU A 42 -10.35 -6.44 -12.78
CA LEU A 42 -11.24 -7.16 -13.69
C LEU A 42 -11.45 -8.56 -13.12
N GLN A 43 -12.70 -8.96 -12.88
CA GLN A 43 -13.01 -10.32 -12.47
C GLN A 43 -12.93 -11.23 -13.70
N ILE A 44 -12.13 -12.30 -13.58
CA ILE A 44 -12.06 -13.37 -14.57
C ILE A 44 -13.07 -14.45 -14.20
N ASP A 45 -13.12 -14.80 -12.92
CA ASP A 45 -14.08 -15.72 -12.32
C ASP A 45 -14.40 -15.30 -10.88
N SER A 46 -15.16 -16.13 -10.14
CA SER A 46 -15.58 -15.84 -8.76
C SER A 46 -14.44 -15.64 -7.77
N ASN A 47 -13.27 -16.24 -8.03
CA ASN A 47 -12.11 -16.27 -7.13
C ASN A 47 -10.86 -15.64 -7.76
N THR A 48 -10.83 -15.44 -9.08
CA THR A 48 -9.69 -14.95 -9.85
C THR A 48 -9.94 -13.52 -10.36
N LEU A 49 -8.96 -12.65 -10.10
CA LEU A 49 -8.97 -11.25 -10.47
C LEU A 49 -7.71 -10.89 -11.26
N LEU A 50 -7.88 -10.24 -12.41
CA LEU A 50 -6.80 -9.50 -13.06
C LEU A 50 -6.75 -8.09 -12.51
N GLN A 51 -5.60 -7.72 -11.94
CA GLN A 51 -5.34 -6.39 -11.42
C GLN A 51 -4.35 -5.68 -12.34
N LEU A 52 -4.80 -4.62 -13.00
CA LEU A 52 -3.97 -3.69 -13.75
C LEU A 52 -3.69 -2.47 -12.87
N SER A 53 -2.46 -1.98 -12.85
CA SER A 53 -2.06 -0.82 -12.04
C SER A 53 -1.05 0.02 -12.80
N GLY A 54 -1.16 1.34 -12.70
CA GLY A 54 -0.24 2.28 -13.31
C GLY A 54 0.04 3.46 -12.39
N GLU A 55 1.22 4.04 -12.49
CA GLU A 55 1.60 5.27 -11.79
C GLU A 55 2.16 6.30 -12.78
N LEU A 56 1.76 7.56 -12.60
CA LEU A 56 2.24 8.71 -13.33
C LEU A 56 2.82 9.71 -12.34
N ASP A 57 4.01 10.22 -12.63
CA ASP A 57 4.64 11.30 -11.87
C ASP A 57 4.27 12.65 -12.50
N THR A 58 3.62 13.54 -11.74
CA THR A 58 3.19 14.84 -12.27
C THR A 58 4.33 15.83 -12.45
N GLY A 59 5.49 15.60 -11.83
CA GLY A 59 6.66 16.47 -11.97
C GLY A 59 7.35 16.28 -13.32
N THR A 60 7.38 15.05 -13.84
CA THR A 60 7.99 14.72 -15.15
C THR A 60 6.96 14.52 -16.26
N GLY A 61 5.70 14.25 -15.91
CA GLY A 61 4.65 13.89 -16.86
C GLY A 61 4.81 12.48 -17.46
N LEU A 62 5.74 11.68 -16.95
CA LEU A 62 6.04 10.35 -17.47
C LEU A 62 5.46 9.23 -16.58
N PRO A 63 5.05 8.10 -17.19
CA PRO A 63 4.67 6.92 -16.43
C PRO A 63 5.89 6.38 -15.69
N THR A 64 5.72 6.12 -14.40
CA THR A 64 6.79 5.53 -13.57
C THR A 64 6.63 4.04 -13.41
N PHE A 65 5.42 3.50 -13.60
CA PHE A 65 5.09 2.13 -13.21
C PHE A 65 3.91 1.61 -14.02
N LEU A 66 4.02 0.37 -14.49
CA LEU A 66 2.90 -0.43 -14.99
C LEU A 66 2.98 -1.85 -14.43
N CYS A 67 1.86 -2.41 -13.98
CA CYS A 67 1.81 -3.76 -13.44
C CYS A 67 0.51 -4.48 -13.81
N ALA A 68 0.63 -5.73 -14.22
CA ALA A 68 -0.47 -6.66 -14.44
C ALA A 68 -0.29 -7.86 -13.51
N LEU A 69 -1.26 -8.11 -12.64
CA LEU A 69 -1.18 -9.13 -11.60
C LEU A 69 -2.47 -9.96 -11.59
N VAL A 70 -2.35 -11.25 -11.91
CA VAL A 70 -3.44 -12.22 -11.70
C VAL A 70 -3.41 -12.66 -10.25
N ARG A 71 -4.58 -12.64 -9.60
CA ARG A 71 -4.73 -12.99 -8.19
C ARG A 71 -5.85 -13.99 -8.04
N HIS A 72 -5.56 -15.12 -7.41
CA HIS A 72 -6.55 -16.11 -7.03
C HIS A 72 -6.77 -16.07 -5.51
N SER A 73 -8.03 -16.04 -5.09
CA SER A 73 -8.44 -16.02 -3.69
C SER A 73 -8.97 -17.39 -3.30
N TYR A 74 -8.60 -17.86 -2.12
CA TYR A 74 -9.09 -19.11 -1.51
C TYR A 74 -9.92 -18.72 -0.27
N PRO A 75 -11.24 -18.47 -0.41
CA PRO A 75 -12.06 -17.93 0.67
C PRO A 75 -12.08 -18.82 1.92
N THR A 76 -12.17 -20.14 1.71
CA THR A 76 -12.16 -21.15 2.78
C THR A 76 -10.88 -21.11 3.64
N LEU A 77 -9.76 -20.75 3.03
CA LEU A 77 -8.46 -20.66 3.71
C LEU A 77 -8.11 -19.23 4.16
N SER A 78 -8.99 -18.25 3.88
CA SER A 78 -8.69 -16.82 4.06
C SER A 78 -7.33 -16.41 3.45
N ALA A 79 -7.01 -17.00 2.30
CA ALA A 79 -5.72 -16.85 1.63
C ALA A 79 -5.88 -16.33 0.19
N SER A 80 -4.82 -15.73 -0.35
CA SER A 80 -4.76 -15.35 -1.76
C SER A 80 -3.35 -15.51 -2.27
N LEU A 81 -3.22 -16.01 -3.50
CA LEU A 81 -1.97 -16.05 -4.25
C LEU A 81 -2.10 -15.15 -5.47
N GLY A 82 -0.97 -14.71 -6.02
CA GLY A 82 -0.96 -13.97 -7.27
C GLY A 82 0.41 -13.97 -7.92
N ALA A 83 0.39 -13.88 -9.24
CA ALA A 83 1.56 -13.82 -10.09
C ALA A 83 1.33 -12.76 -11.16
N GLY A 84 2.37 -12.02 -11.51
CA GLY A 84 2.22 -10.88 -12.40
C GLY A 84 3.53 -10.34 -12.91
N LEU A 85 3.41 -9.43 -13.87
CA LEU A 85 4.52 -8.70 -14.45
C LEU A 85 4.46 -7.24 -14.00
N HIS A 86 5.64 -6.68 -13.80
CA HIS A 86 5.87 -5.31 -13.40
C HIS A 86 6.91 -4.73 -14.36
N TYR A 87 6.59 -3.56 -14.93
CA TYR A 87 7.47 -2.78 -15.76
C TYR A 87 7.72 -1.44 -15.06
N ASP A 88 9.00 -1.15 -14.81
CA ASP A 88 9.47 0.10 -14.19
C ASP A 88 9.95 1.08 -15.27
N LYS A 89 10.09 2.36 -14.90
CA LYS A 89 10.59 3.45 -15.75
C LYS A 89 11.95 3.20 -16.42
N ASN A 90 12.74 2.27 -15.85
CA ASN A 90 14.05 1.87 -16.37
C ASN A 90 13.95 0.70 -17.38
N GLU A 91 12.75 0.41 -17.88
CA GLU A 91 12.44 -0.69 -18.80
C GLU A 91 12.69 -2.10 -18.27
N ASN A 92 12.95 -2.23 -16.97
CA ASN A 92 13.18 -3.52 -16.33
C ASN A 92 11.86 -4.26 -16.12
N LEU A 93 11.77 -5.46 -16.71
CA LEU A 93 10.67 -6.38 -16.46
C LEU A 93 10.95 -7.19 -15.21
N HIS A 94 10.00 -7.19 -14.28
CA HIS A 94 10.06 -8.00 -13.06
C HIS A 94 8.85 -8.93 -12.98
N CYS A 95 9.10 -10.20 -12.66
CA CYS A 95 8.08 -11.13 -12.26
C CYS A 95 7.77 -10.95 -10.77
N THR A 96 6.51 -10.74 -10.42
CA THR A 96 6.04 -10.60 -9.03
C THR A 96 5.24 -11.82 -8.64
N LEU A 97 5.66 -12.50 -7.58
CA LEU A 97 4.86 -13.49 -6.85
C LEU A 97 4.36 -12.87 -5.55
N ARG A 98 3.11 -13.15 -5.18
CA ARG A 98 2.49 -12.59 -3.97
C ARG A 98 1.64 -13.62 -3.25
N GLY A 99 1.83 -13.73 -1.95
CA GLY A 99 0.99 -14.49 -1.03
C GLY A 99 0.39 -13.59 0.06
N LYS A 100 -0.84 -13.89 0.46
CA LYS A 100 -1.47 -13.30 1.65
C LYS A 100 -2.29 -14.38 2.35
N LYS A 101 -2.23 -14.43 3.68
CA LYS A 101 -3.13 -15.22 4.51
C LYS A 101 -3.59 -14.38 5.70
N ALA A 102 -4.89 -14.44 6.01
CA ALA A 102 -5.47 -13.79 7.16
C ALA A 102 -5.96 -14.83 8.16
N TYR A 103 -5.75 -14.54 9.44
CA TYR A 103 -6.21 -15.32 10.57
C TYR A 103 -7.10 -14.42 11.43
N PRO A 104 -8.39 -14.74 11.59
CA PRO A 104 -9.26 -13.98 12.49
C PRO A 104 -8.79 -14.21 13.93
N VAL A 105 -8.56 -13.14 14.68
CA VAL A 105 -8.11 -13.21 16.08
C VAL A 105 -9.31 -13.05 17.04
N SER A 106 -10.32 -12.28 16.65
CA SER A 106 -11.56 -12.09 17.41
C SER A 106 -12.72 -12.87 16.82
N PHE A 107 -13.68 -13.27 17.66
CA PHE A 107 -14.91 -13.95 17.26
C PHE A 107 -15.74 -13.14 16.25
N ASN A 108 -15.72 -11.80 16.37
CA ASN A 108 -16.43 -10.88 15.48
C ASN A 108 -15.67 -10.61 14.16
N ARG A 109 -14.45 -11.13 13.99
CA ARG A 109 -13.57 -10.93 12.81
C ARG A 109 -13.15 -9.48 12.53
N ASP A 110 -13.42 -8.56 13.44
CA ASP A 110 -12.98 -7.17 13.36
C ASP A 110 -11.44 -7.05 13.44
N VAL A 111 -10.82 -7.97 14.19
CA VAL A 111 -9.37 -8.04 14.37
C VAL A 111 -8.81 -9.24 13.63
N ASN A 112 -7.87 -8.97 12.73
CA ASN A 112 -7.24 -9.96 11.86
C ASN A 112 -5.72 -9.87 11.96
N PHE A 113 -5.09 -11.02 12.09
CA PHE A 113 -3.66 -11.17 11.88
C PHE A 113 -3.40 -11.55 10.42
N VAL A 114 -2.58 -10.79 9.73
CA VAL A 114 -2.38 -10.92 8.28
C VAL A 114 -0.89 -11.12 7.99
N LEU A 115 -0.58 -12.27 7.41
CA LEU A 115 0.73 -12.56 6.84
C LEU A 115 0.72 -12.23 5.35
N LYS A 116 1.73 -11.49 4.89
CA LYS A 116 1.96 -11.18 3.48
C LYS A 116 3.38 -11.57 3.10
N GLY A 117 3.50 -12.15 1.91
CA GLY A 117 4.76 -12.36 1.23
C GLY A 117 4.67 -11.81 -0.18
N ARG A 118 5.76 -11.24 -0.66
CA ARG A 118 5.96 -10.87 -2.05
C ARG A 118 7.39 -11.22 -2.42
N CYS A 119 7.62 -11.67 -3.64
CA CYS A 119 8.94 -11.84 -4.19
C CYS A 119 8.93 -11.22 -5.58
N ASN A 120 9.83 -10.28 -5.85
CA ASN A 120 10.04 -9.80 -7.20
C ASN A 120 11.33 -10.40 -7.72
N ILE A 121 11.24 -11.01 -8.90
CA ILE A 121 12.35 -11.62 -9.60
C ILE A 121 12.60 -10.74 -10.82
N ASP A 122 13.84 -10.32 -11.01
CA ASP A 122 14.27 -9.58 -12.20
C ASP A 122 14.20 -10.44 -13.47
N GLN A 123 14.30 -9.77 -14.62
CA GLN A 123 14.29 -10.43 -15.92
C GLN A 123 15.42 -11.43 -16.08
N GLU A 124 16.57 -11.18 -15.45
CA GLU A 124 17.74 -12.05 -15.48
C GLU A 124 17.64 -13.24 -14.52
N LEU A 125 16.60 -13.31 -13.68
CA LEU A 125 16.38 -14.33 -12.65
C LEU A 125 17.54 -14.46 -11.64
N THR A 126 18.38 -13.44 -11.52
CA THR A 126 19.61 -13.46 -10.73
C THR A 126 19.37 -12.93 -9.32
N GLN A 127 18.43 -12.00 -9.12
CA GLN A 127 18.23 -11.33 -7.83
C GLN A 127 16.77 -11.36 -7.37
N PRO A 128 16.32 -12.46 -6.72
CA PRO A 128 15.03 -12.47 -6.05
C PRO A 128 15.05 -11.48 -4.88
N THR A 129 14.09 -10.56 -4.87
CA THR A 129 13.87 -9.59 -3.78
C THR A 129 12.66 -10.01 -2.95
N PRO A 130 12.86 -10.82 -1.88
CA PRO A 130 11.78 -11.20 -0.99
C PRO A 130 11.37 -10.00 -0.14
N GLN A 131 10.07 -9.88 0.08
CA GLN A 131 9.43 -8.91 0.95
C GLN A 131 8.39 -9.64 1.79
N GLY A 132 8.34 -9.33 3.07
CA GLY A 132 7.43 -9.97 4.01
C GLY A 132 6.84 -8.94 4.95
N ALA A 133 5.56 -9.10 5.30
CA ALA A 133 4.95 -8.28 6.33
C ALA A 133 4.01 -9.12 7.21
N LEU A 134 4.07 -8.84 8.51
CA LEU A 134 3.07 -9.26 9.50
C LEU A 134 2.26 -8.03 9.89
N GLU A 135 0.95 -8.13 9.85
CA GLU A 135 0.05 -7.02 10.17
C GLU A 135 -1.03 -7.49 11.15
N LEU A 136 -1.19 -6.78 12.26
CA LEU A 136 -2.42 -6.77 13.03
C LEU A 136 -3.34 -5.68 12.47
N VAL A 137 -4.52 -6.07 12.01
CA VAL A 137 -5.49 -5.19 11.37
C VAL A 137 -6.76 -5.17 12.20
N TRP A 138 -7.14 -4.00 12.67
CA TRP A 138 -8.40 -3.76 13.38
C TRP A 138 -9.29 -2.86 12.53
N ASN A 139 -10.43 -3.41 12.08
CA ASN A 139 -11.48 -2.65 11.42
C ASN A 139 -12.52 -2.23 12.46
N MET A 140 -12.84 -0.95 12.52
CA MET A 140 -13.89 -0.36 13.33
C MET A 140 -14.91 0.23 12.36
N LEU A 141 -16.00 -0.49 12.15
CA LEU A 141 -17.11 -0.04 11.31
C LEU A 141 -18.01 0.89 12.13
N ASP A 142 -18.55 1.93 11.49
CA ASP A 142 -19.47 2.90 12.12
C ASP A 142 -18.92 3.51 13.43
N PHE A 143 -17.63 3.89 13.47
CA PHE A 143 -17.02 4.53 14.64
C PHE A 143 -17.73 5.84 15.01
N GLN A 144 -18.12 6.59 13.97
CA GLN A 144 -19.20 7.58 13.99
C GLN A 144 -20.11 7.32 12.80
N LYS A 145 -21.27 7.97 12.75
CA LYS A 145 -22.20 7.84 11.62
C LYS A 145 -21.47 8.11 10.30
N ASP A 146 -21.51 7.15 9.39
CA ASP A 146 -20.84 7.19 8.07
C ASP A 146 -19.30 7.30 8.15
N GLN A 147 -18.69 6.81 9.23
CA GLN A 147 -17.24 6.84 9.44
C GLN A 147 -16.68 5.44 9.74
N ASP A 148 -15.90 4.93 8.78
CA ASP A 148 -15.16 3.67 8.92
C ASP A 148 -13.69 3.95 9.20
N VAL A 149 -13.20 3.39 10.31
CA VAL A 149 -11.80 3.50 10.73
C VAL A 149 -11.13 2.13 10.66
N ARG A 150 -9.91 2.11 10.13
CA ARG A 150 -9.05 0.93 10.19
C ARG A 150 -7.69 1.30 10.73
N LEU A 151 -7.36 0.71 11.86
CA LEU A 151 -6.02 0.76 12.43
C LEU A 151 -5.24 -0.49 12.01
N LYS A 152 -3.98 -0.31 11.65
CA LYS A 152 -3.07 -1.40 11.39
C LYS A 152 -1.72 -1.13 12.03
N LEU A 153 -1.24 -2.15 12.73
CA LEU A 153 0.12 -2.23 13.25
C LEU A 153 0.84 -3.32 12.47
N GLY A 154 1.90 -2.97 11.78
CA GLY A 154 2.63 -3.89 10.90
C GLY A 154 4.11 -3.92 11.20
N MET A 155 4.75 -5.02 10.81
CA MET A 155 6.19 -5.17 10.78
C MET A 155 6.58 -5.71 9.41
N GLU A 156 7.46 -5.01 8.72
CA GLU A 156 8.20 -5.57 7.60
C GLU A 156 9.23 -6.56 8.13
N ILE A 157 9.17 -7.82 7.68
CA ILE A 157 9.91 -8.92 8.31
C ILE A 157 11.39 -8.92 7.89
N VAL A 158 11.67 -8.56 6.63
CA VAL A 158 13.02 -8.63 6.05
C VAL A 158 13.91 -7.59 6.69
N ASP A 159 13.50 -6.32 6.61
CA ASP A 159 14.25 -5.20 7.18
C ASP A 159 13.91 -4.92 8.66
N LYS A 160 12.96 -5.67 9.24
CA LYS A 160 12.50 -5.53 10.64
C LYS A 160 11.97 -4.13 10.96
N ILE A 161 11.25 -3.53 10.02
CA ILE A 161 10.76 -2.15 10.13
C ILE A 161 9.30 -2.18 10.60
N PRO A 162 9.00 -1.79 11.85
CA PRO A 162 7.64 -1.59 12.29
C PRO A 162 7.03 -0.32 11.68
N TYR A 163 5.74 -0.38 11.40
CA TYR A 163 4.97 0.73 10.85
C TYR A 163 3.53 0.74 11.35
N VAL A 164 2.92 1.93 11.32
CA VAL A 164 1.52 2.15 11.65
C VAL A 164 0.80 2.69 10.43
N GLN A 165 -0.42 2.21 10.23
CA GLN A 165 -1.34 2.71 9.22
C GLN A 165 -2.68 3.04 9.86
N VAL A 166 -3.17 4.25 9.59
CA VAL A 166 -4.54 4.67 9.90
C VAL A 166 -5.24 4.92 8.58
N ARG A 167 -6.39 4.30 8.38
CA ARG A 167 -7.30 4.62 7.28
C ARG A 167 -8.61 5.08 7.87
N GLU A 168 -9.12 6.18 7.34
CA GLU A 168 -10.44 6.67 7.64
C GLU A 168 -11.12 7.01 6.31
N ASN A 169 -12.28 6.41 6.06
CA ASN A 169 -13.05 6.61 4.83
C ASN A 169 -12.15 6.47 3.57
N ASN A 170 -11.90 7.61 2.92
CA ASN A 170 -11.18 7.73 1.66
C ASN A 170 -9.70 8.12 1.81
N TRP A 171 -9.16 8.32 3.00
CA TRP A 171 -7.75 8.64 3.16
C TRP A 171 -7.02 7.60 4.02
N THR A 172 -5.71 7.49 3.80
CA THR A 172 -4.84 6.59 4.56
C THR A 172 -3.53 7.31 4.87
N PHE A 173 -3.12 7.30 6.13
CA PHE A 173 -1.82 7.75 6.58
C PHE A 173 -0.98 6.54 6.98
N ASN A 174 0.30 6.55 6.60
CA ASN A 174 1.29 5.55 6.93
C ASN A 174 2.53 6.22 7.49
N VAL A 175 3.13 5.61 8.50
CA VAL A 175 4.42 6.03 9.06
C VAL A 175 5.20 4.81 9.55
N ASP A 176 6.52 4.84 9.40
CA ASP A 176 7.42 3.80 9.92
C ASP A 176 8.44 4.37 10.92
N ILE A 177 9.16 3.47 11.61
CA ILE A 177 10.17 3.85 12.62
C ILE A 177 11.35 4.61 12.04
N ASN A 178 11.61 4.47 10.74
CA ASN A 178 12.65 5.22 10.05
C ASN A 178 12.18 6.65 9.71
N GLY A 179 10.97 7.01 10.11
CA GLY A 179 10.42 8.34 9.93
C GLY A 179 9.95 8.60 8.50
N ARG A 180 9.79 7.57 7.67
CA ARG A 180 9.16 7.70 6.35
C ARG A 180 7.65 7.67 6.53
N TRP A 181 6.96 8.51 5.77
CA TRP A 181 5.52 8.62 5.87
C TRP A 181 4.87 8.88 4.51
N ASN A 182 3.60 8.54 4.38
CA ASN A 182 2.79 8.94 3.24
C ASN A 182 1.31 9.09 3.59
N VAL A 183 0.65 9.96 2.86
CA VAL A 183 -0.80 10.11 2.80
C VAL A 183 -1.28 9.65 1.43
N ARG A 184 -2.35 8.88 1.42
CA ARG A 184 -3.06 8.46 0.20
C ARG A 184 -4.50 8.89 0.30
N TYR A 185 -5.00 9.57 -0.72
CA TYR A 185 -6.41 9.88 -0.90
C TYR A 185 -6.98 9.01 -2.02
N HIS A 186 -8.09 8.35 -1.75
CA HIS A 186 -8.85 7.54 -2.69
C HIS A 186 -9.96 8.41 -3.30
N LEU A 187 -9.95 8.49 -4.63
CA LEU A 187 -10.92 9.24 -5.44
C LEU A 187 -12.09 8.34 -5.83
#